data_AF-A0A7Y6PWC0-F1
#
_entry.id   AF-A0A7Y6PWC0-F1
#
_cell.length_a   1.000
_cell.length_b   1.000
_cell.length_c   1.000
_cell.angle_alpha   90.00
_cell.angle_beta   90.00
_cell.angle_gamma   90.00
#
_symmetry.space_group_name_H-M   'P 1'
#
loop_
_entity.id
_entity.type
_entity.pdbx_description
1 polymer ?
#
loop_
_entity_poly.entity_id
_entity_poly.type
_entity_poly.pdbx_seq_one_letter_code
_entity_poly.pdbx_strand_id
1 'polypeptide(L)'
;MGQTQTTVVHVTNGKGDLLAATVHTSIDALSDPELVERLHGDTLNTLRDGDATVRLAVPVLYHDPAAEVMVLVLAEAHRHTELDERIHLLERMRGDHAAVPGYAKE
;
A
#
# COMPACT_ATOMS: atom_id res chain seq x y z
N MET A 1 -12.15 6.12 -1.69
CA MET A 1 -11.36 5.05 -1.06
C MET A 1 -11.81 3.71 -1.59
N GLY A 2 -10.98 2.65 -1.48
CA GLY A 2 -11.35 1.30 -1.91
C GLY A 2 -11.17 1.01 -3.40
N GLN A 3 -10.49 1.89 -4.13
CA GLN A 3 -10.00 1.66 -5.49
C GLN A 3 -8.49 1.53 -5.46
N THR A 4 -7.91 0.92 -6.49
CA THR A 4 -6.45 0.86 -6.65
C THR A 4 -5.87 2.26 -6.87
N GLN A 5 -4.87 2.62 -6.06
CA GLN A 5 -4.20 3.91 -6.15
C GLN A 5 -2.69 3.75 -6.12
N THR A 6 -2.01 4.62 -6.86
CA THR A 6 -0.56 4.70 -6.90
C THR A 6 -0.08 6.08 -6.44
N THR A 7 1.16 6.14 -5.98
CA THR A 7 1.88 7.38 -5.73
C THR A 7 3.32 7.24 -6.19
N VAL A 8 4.03 8.36 -6.36
CA VAL A 8 5.46 8.36 -6.64
C VAL A 8 6.22 8.59 -5.34
N VAL A 9 7.17 7.70 -5.06
CA VAL A 9 8.13 7.86 -3.97
C VAL A 9 9.53 8.05 -4.54
N HIS A 10 10.33 8.87 -3.85
CA HIS A 10 11.74 9.03 -4.19
C HIS A 10 12.58 8.22 -3.21
N VAL A 11 13.45 7.37 -3.74
CA VAL A 11 14.28 6.44 -2.98
C VAL A 11 15.73 6.71 -3.34
N THR A 12 16.56 6.92 -2.32
CA THR A 12 18.00 7.03 -2.52
C THR A 12 18.61 5.62 -2.48
N ASN A 13 19.33 5.24 -3.53
CA ASN A 13 20.00 3.94 -3.56
C ASN A 13 21.32 3.94 -2.76
N GLY A 14 21.97 2.78 -2.66
CA GLY A 14 23.26 2.64 -1.95
C GLY A 14 24.44 3.40 -2.57
N LYS A 15 24.28 3.95 -3.78
CA LYS A 15 25.28 4.78 -4.48
C LYS A 15 25.04 6.29 -4.32
N GLY A 16 23.91 6.67 -3.71
CA GLY A 16 23.51 8.07 -3.55
C GLY A 16 22.66 8.63 -4.70
N ASP A 17 22.26 7.80 -5.67
CA ASP A 17 21.36 8.22 -6.75
C ASP A 17 19.93 8.31 -6.22
N LEU A 18 19.18 9.31 -6.69
CA LEU A 18 17.75 9.47 -6.40
C LEU A 18 16.92 8.81 -7.49
N LEU A 19 16.14 7.80 -7.12
CA LEU A 19 15.26 7.04 -8.01
C LEU A 19 13.80 7.36 -7.71
N ALA A 20 12.99 7.59 -8.74
CA ALA A 20 11.54 7.72 -8.60
C ALA A 20 10.86 6.37 -8.87
N ALA A 21 10.05 5.90 -7.94
CA ALA A 21 9.31 4.65 -8.05
C ALA A 21 7.80 4.91 -7.92
N THR A 22 7.01 4.39 -8.86
CA THR A 22 5.56 4.34 -8.72
C THR A 22 5.20 3.14 -7.86
N VAL A 23 4.54 3.38 -6.73
CA VAL A 23 4.15 2.37 -5.75
C VAL A 23 2.64 2.36 -5.54
N HIS A 24 2.09 1.19 -5.29
CA HIS A 24 0.69 1.02 -4.92
C HIS A 24 0.51 1.35 -3.44
N THR A 25 -0.50 2.17 -3.14
CA THR A 25 -0.88 2.56 -1.77
C THR A 25 -2.25 2.03 -1.36
N SER A 26 -3.05 1.63 -2.35
CA SER A 26 -4.26 0.84 -2.14
C SER A 26 -4.48 -0.13 -3.30
N ILE A 27 -5.13 -1.25 -3.01
CA ILE A 27 -5.56 -2.25 -3.98
C ILE A 27 -7.04 -2.54 -3.77
N ASP A 28 -7.81 -2.51 -4.86
CA ASP A 28 -9.13 -3.13 -4.93
C ASP A 28 -8.98 -4.57 -5.44
N ALA A 29 -9.15 -5.54 -4.57
CA ALA A 29 -8.97 -6.95 -4.87
C ALA A 29 -9.97 -7.48 -5.91
N LEU A 30 -11.15 -6.87 -6.01
CA LEU A 30 -12.15 -7.28 -6.99
C LEU A 30 -11.77 -6.78 -8.39
N SER A 31 -11.27 -5.55 -8.48
CA SER A 31 -10.92 -4.90 -9.74
C SER A 31 -9.54 -5.32 -10.26
N ASP A 32 -8.58 -5.58 -9.36
CA ASP A 32 -7.17 -5.78 -9.69
C ASP A 32 -6.57 -7.05 -9.04
N PRO A 33 -7.06 -8.25 -9.40
CA PRO A 33 -6.63 -9.51 -8.78
C PRO A 33 -5.14 -9.82 -8.97
N GLU A 34 -4.51 -9.41 -10.07
CA GLU A 34 -3.05 -9.61 -10.22
C GLU A 34 -2.22 -8.84 -9.19
N LEU A 35 -2.73 -7.72 -8.67
CA LEU A 35 -2.04 -6.94 -7.64
C LEU A 35 -2.13 -7.64 -6.29
N VAL A 36 -3.21 -8.39 -6.03
CA VAL A 36 -3.38 -9.25 -4.86
C VAL A 36 -2.33 -10.36 -4.85
N GLU A 37 -2.15 -11.03 -5.99
CA GLU A 37 -1.11 -12.06 -6.14
C GLU A 37 0.28 -11.50 -5.86
N ARG A 38 0.59 -10.31 -6.40
CA ARG A 38 1.87 -9.63 -6.17
C ARG A 38 2.05 -9.18 -4.72
N LEU A 39 0.98 -8.76 -4.04
CA LEU A 39 1.00 -8.40 -2.63
C LEU A 39 1.32 -9.62 -1.77
N HIS A 40 0.63 -10.74 -2.00
CA HIS A 40 0.89 -12.00 -1.29
C HIS A 40 2.28 -12.57 -1.59
N GLY A 41 2.77 -12.40 -2.82
CA GLY A 41 4.10 -12.80 -3.24
C GLY A 41 5.24 -11.88 -2.75
N ASP A 42 4.94 -10.80 -2.03
CA ASP A 42 5.93 -9.79 -1.60
C ASP A 42 6.72 -9.19 -2.78
N THR A 43 6.01 -8.91 -3.89
CA THR A 43 6.55 -8.38 -5.15
C THR A 43 5.82 -7.13 -5.67
N LEU A 44 4.76 -6.68 -4.99
CA LEU A 44 3.94 -5.53 -5.42
C LEU A 44 4.75 -4.24 -5.57
N ASN A 45 5.40 -3.80 -4.51
CA ASN A 45 6.14 -2.55 -4.47
C ASN A 45 7.63 -2.86 -4.50
N THR A 46 8.13 -3.21 -5.69
CA THR A 46 9.54 -3.49 -5.94
C THR A 46 10.14 -2.52 -6.95
N LEU A 47 11.39 -2.15 -6.73
CA LEU A 47 12.17 -1.29 -7.60
C LEU A 47 13.39 -2.05 -8.09
N ARG A 48 13.68 -1.97 -9.39
CA ARG A 48 14.91 -2.53 -9.96
C ARG A 48 16.01 -1.46 -9.93
N ASP A 49 17.15 -1.81 -9.34
CA ASP A 49 18.36 -1.00 -9.30
C ASP A 49 19.52 -1.82 -9.89
N GLY A 50 19.76 -1.66 -11.19
CA GLY A 50 20.66 -2.51 -11.96
C GLY A 50 20.19 -3.98 -11.97
N ASP A 51 20.99 -4.86 -11.37
CA ASP A 51 20.69 -6.28 -11.21
C ASP A 51 20.00 -6.60 -9.87
N ALA A 52 19.91 -5.63 -8.95
CA ALA A 52 19.22 -5.81 -7.68
C ALA A 52 17.73 -5.48 -7.81
N THR A 53 16.91 -6.21 -7.04
CA THR A 53 15.50 -5.87 -6.80
C THR A 53 15.35 -5.46 -5.34
N VAL A 54 14.91 -4.22 -5.13
CA VAL A 54 14.72 -3.64 -3.80
C VAL A 54 13.23 -3.63 -3.50
N ARG A 55 12.84 -4.16 -2.35
CA ARG A 55 11.47 -4.06 -1.84
C ARG A 55 11.28 -2.72 -1.16
N LEU A 56 10.23 -2.02 -1.52
CA LEU A 56 9.85 -0.77 -0.90
C LEU A 56 8.78 -1.07 0.16
N ALA A 57 9.13 -0.83 1.42
CA ALA A 57 8.20 -0.95 2.54
C ALA A 57 7.20 0.20 2.48
N VAL A 58 6.14 0.04 1.68
CA VAL A 58 5.06 1.02 1.54
C VAL A 58 3.80 0.42 2.14
N PRO A 59 3.13 1.09 3.09
CA PRO A 59 1.82 0.68 3.59
C PRO A 59 0.81 0.58 2.44
N VAL A 60 0.05 -0.52 2.40
CA VAL A 60 -0.96 -0.75 1.35
C VAL A 60 -2.32 -1.00 1.97
N LEU A 61 -3.31 -0.18 1.63
CA LEU A 61 -4.70 -0.43 1.97
C LEU A 61 -5.27 -1.51 1.04
N TYR A 62 -5.44 -2.72 1.54
CA TYR A 62 -6.12 -3.81 0.85
C TYR A 62 -7.63 -3.67 1.06
N HIS A 63 -8.39 -3.72 -0.03
CA HIS A 63 -9.84 -3.67 -0.02
C HIS A 63 -10.41 -4.82 -0.84
N ASP A 64 -11.23 -5.66 -0.22
CA ASP A 64 -11.95 -6.75 -0.86
C ASP A 64 -13.45 -6.63 -0.51
N PRO A 65 -14.26 -6.05 -1.42
CA PRO A 65 -15.68 -5.90 -1.17
C PRO A 65 -16.45 -7.23 -1.24
N ALA A 66 -15.90 -8.29 -1.85
CA ALA A 66 -16.56 -9.59 -1.92
C ALA A 66 -16.41 -10.37 -0.60
N ALA A 67 -15.26 -10.21 0.07
CA ALA A 67 -15.02 -10.76 1.40
C ALA A 67 -15.42 -9.82 2.56
N GLU A 68 -15.88 -8.60 2.25
CA GLU A 68 -16.15 -7.53 3.22
C GLU A 68 -14.93 -7.19 4.10
N VAL A 69 -13.74 -7.16 3.49
CA VAL A 69 -12.46 -6.92 4.18
C VAL A 69 -11.86 -5.59 3.73
N MET A 70 -11.41 -4.79 4.69
CA MET A 70 -10.54 -3.64 4.44
C MET A 70 -9.44 -3.62 5.51
N VAL A 71 -8.18 -3.80 5.09
CA VAL A 71 -7.05 -3.90 6.03
C VAL A 71 -5.85 -3.11 5.54
N LEU A 72 -5.12 -2.52 6.49
CA LEU A 72 -3.83 -1.88 6.22
C LEU A 72 -2.73 -2.93 6.32
N VAL A 73 -2.11 -3.24 5.19
CA VAL A 73 -0.99 -4.17 5.12
C VAL A 73 0.32 -3.39 5.31
N LEU A 74 1.05 -3.76 6.36
CA LEU A 74 2.33 -3.17 6.72
C LEU A 74 3.45 -4.19 6.57
N ALA A 75 4.59 -3.75 6.03
CA ALA A 75 5.81 -4.53 6.09
C ALA A 75 6.34 -4.59 7.53
N GLU A 76 7.11 -5.64 7.86
CA GLU A 76 7.71 -5.81 9.19
C GLU A 76 8.53 -4.59 9.65
N ALA A 77 9.18 -3.90 8.71
CA ALA A 77 9.94 -2.68 8.99
C ALA A 77 9.09 -1.57 9.64
N HIS A 78 7.77 -1.57 9.41
CA HIS A 78 6.83 -0.60 9.96
C HIS A 78 6.23 -0.98 11.31
N ARG A 79 6.66 -2.09 11.93
CA ARG A 79 6.13 -2.50 13.24
C ARG A 79 6.25 -1.40 14.30
N HIS A 80 7.32 -0.62 14.25
CA HIS A 80 7.55 0.48 15.20
C HIS A 80 6.69 1.73 14.93
N THR A 81 6.11 1.86 13.74
CA THR A 81 5.27 2.99 13.30
C THR A 81 3.81 2.59 13.05
N GLU A 82 3.40 1.37 13.38
CA GLU A 82 2.07 0.83 13.08
C GLU A 82 0.94 1.78 13.52
N LEU A 83 1.04 2.32 14.74
CA LEU A 83 0.04 3.23 15.28
C LEU A 83 -0.05 4.53 14.47
N ASP A 84 1.09 5.07 14.05
CA ASP A 84 1.14 6.29 13.24
C ASP A 84 0.53 6.04 11.85
N GLU A 85 0.83 4.90 11.23
CA GLU A 85 0.24 4.53 9.94
C GLU A 85 -1.28 4.33 10.04
N ARG A 86 -1.76 3.75 11.15
CA ARG A 86 -3.19 3.63 11.40
C ARG A 86 -3.85 5.01 11.59
N ILE A 87 -3.20 5.92 12.31
CA ILE A 87 -3.68 7.30 12.48
C ILE A 87 -3.77 7.97 11.11
N HIS A 88 -2.72 7.90 10.29
CA HIS A 88 -2.71 8.48 8.94
C HIS A 88 -3.83 7.93 8.06
N LEU A 89 -4.09 6.61 8.11
CA LEU A 89 -5.21 6.01 7.38
C LEU A 89 -6.54 6.60 7.84
N LEU A 90 -6.79 6.68 9.15
CA LEU A 90 -8.03 7.22 9.71
C LEU A 90 -8.22 8.70 9.34
N GLU A 91 -7.14 9.49 9.32
CA GLU A 91 -7.19 10.88 8.86
C GLU A 91 -7.53 11.01 7.39
N ARG A 92 -6.95 10.15 6.53
CA ARG A 92 -7.31 10.10 5.12
C ARG A 92 -8.77 9.70 4.94
N MET A 93 -9.27 8.72 5.71
CA MET A 93 -10.68 8.30 5.68
C MET A 93 -11.61 9.43 6.11
N ARG A 94 -11.23 10.23 7.11
CA ARG A 94 -11.98 11.42 7.54
C ARG A 94 -12.08 12.47 6.42
N GLY A 95 -11.04 12.60 5.59
CA GLY A 95 -10.97 13.55 4.49
C GLY A 95 -11.65 13.10 3.19
N ASP A 96 -11.97 11.81 3.04
CA ASP A 96 -12.64 11.29 1.87
C ASP A 96 -14.17 11.34 2.05
N HIS A 97 -14.87 11.94 1.09
CA HIS A 97 -16.33 12.02 1.08
C HIS A 97 -17.02 10.74 0.59
N ALA A 98 -16.25 9.75 0.11
CA ALA A 98 -16.77 8.44 -0.22
C ALA A 98 -17.29 7.73 1.04
N ALA A 99 -18.45 7.08 0.93
CA ALA A 99 -19.01 6.33 2.05
C ALA A 99 -18.05 5.21 2.47
N VAL A 100 -17.53 5.29 3.69
CA VAL A 100 -16.76 4.20 4.30
C VAL A 100 -17.69 2.98 4.45
N PRO A 101 -17.34 1.81 3.90
CA PRO A 101 -18.17 0.62 4.01
C PRO A 101 -18.44 0.25 5.47
N GLY A 102 -19.62 -0.34 5.75
CA GLY A 102 -20.02 -0.70 7.11
C GLY A 102 -19.01 -1.61 7.82
N TYR A 103 -18.47 -2.60 7.08
CA TYR A 103 -17.46 -3.54 7.56
C TYR A 103 -16.08 -2.92 7.82
N ALA A 104 -15.80 -1.71 7.31
CA ALA A 104 -14.53 -1.02 7.52
C ALA A 104 -14.53 -0.16 8.80
N LYS A 105 -15.59 -0.23 9.61
CA LYS A 105 -15.79 0.58 10.83
C LYS A 105 -15.64 -0.23 12.13
N GLU A 106 -15.59 -1.55 12.04
CA GLU A 106 -15.35 -2.46 13.17
C GLU A 106 -13.85 -2.75 13.31
#